data_AF-X6BIN5-F1
#
_entry.id   AF-X6BIN5-F1
#
_cell.length_a   1.000
_cell.length_b   1.000
_cell.length_c   1.000
_cell.angle_alpha   90.00
_cell.angle_beta   90.00
_cell.angle_gamma   90.00
#
_symmetry.space_group_name_H-M   'P 1'
#
loop_
_entity.id
_entity.type
_entity.pdbx_description
1 polymer ?
#
loop_
_entity_poly.entity_id
_entity_poly.type
_entity_poly.pdbx_seq_one_letter_code
_entity_poly.pdbx_strand_id
1 'polypeptide(L)'
;MAFAWQAEPGRQGKPKLSKLDAHEAFILALVETDERDITLAEIAERLAERGVKAGVRTVHEFFAKRGITYKKRRRTRANSSARTFWPREKTRSTDRSISTQAA
;
A
#
# COMPACT_ATOMS: atom_id res chain seq x y z
N MET A 1 -46.01 -19.12 -29.22
CA MET A 1 -45.08 -19.43 -28.11
C MET A 1 -43.91 -18.46 -28.18
N ALA A 2 -43.89 -17.43 -27.32
CA ALA A 2 -42.81 -16.43 -27.32
C ALA A 2 -41.81 -16.77 -26.19
N PHE A 3 -40.58 -17.10 -26.56
CA PHE A 3 -39.48 -17.36 -25.64
C PHE A 3 -38.84 -16.02 -25.29
N ALA A 4 -39.16 -15.48 -24.10
CA ALA A 4 -38.58 -14.23 -23.64
C ALA A 4 -37.15 -14.48 -23.15
N TRP A 5 -36.17 -14.04 -23.94
CA TRP A 5 -34.78 -13.97 -23.52
C TRP A 5 -34.61 -12.76 -22.59
N GLN A 6 -34.58 -13.01 -21.28
CA GLN A 6 -34.13 -12.00 -20.32
C GLN A 6 -32.63 -12.15 -20.10
N ALA A 7 -31.88 -11.15 -20.54
CA ALA A 7 -30.48 -10.96 -20.15
C ALA A 7 -30.42 -9.80 -19.16
N GLU A 8 -30.12 -10.12 -17.90
CA GLU A 8 -29.82 -9.10 -16.89
C GLU A 8 -28.47 -8.43 -17.21
N PRO A 9 -28.40 -7.09 -17.23
CA PRO A 9 -27.14 -6.41 -17.49
C PRO A 9 -26.15 -6.69 -16.36
N GLY A 10 -24.97 -7.18 -16.72
CA GLY A 10 -23.86 -7.40 -15.78
C GLY A 10 -23.39 -6.10 -15.12
N ARG A 11 -22.71 -6.22 -13.98
CA ARG A 11 -22.21 -5.09 -13.20
C ARG A 11 -21.27 -4.20 -14.04
N GLN A 12 -21.72 -3.01 -14.40
CA GLN A 12 -20.93 -2.03 -15.16
C GLN A 12 -19.91 -1.32 -14.25
N GLY A 13 -18.63 -1.33 -14.62
CA GLY A 13 -17.56 -0.61 -13.93
C GLY A 13 -16.27 -1.41 -13.75
N LYS A 14 -15.18 -0.72 -13.39
CA LYS A 14 -13.90 -1.39 -13.10
C LYS A 14 -14.06 -2.27 -11.85
N PRO A 15 -13.52 -3.51 -11.85
CA PRO A 15 -13.54 -4.36 -10.66
C PRO A 15 -12.85 -3.64 -9.50
N LYS A 16 -13.41 -3.79 -8.28
CA LYS A 16 -12.84 -3.20 -7.07
C LYS A 16 -11.48 -3.81 -6.71
N LEU A 17 -11.26 -5.06 -7.10
CA LEU A 17 -10.03 -5.79 -6.84
C LEU A 17 -8.97 -5.52 -7.92
N SER A 18 -7.75 -5.26 -7.47
CA SER A 18 -6.53 -5.26 -8.25
C SER A 18 -5.92 -6.66 -8.30
N LYS A 19 -5.12 -6.93 -9.35
CA LYS A 19 -4.38 -8.20 -9.49
C LYS A 19 -3.45 -8.50 -8.31
N LEU A 20 -3.02 -7.44 -7.60
CA LEU A 20 -2.12 -7.56 -6.46
C LEU A 20 -2.85 -7.90 -5.16
N ASP A 21 -4.19 -7.77 -5.10
CA ASP A 21 -4.93 -8.09 -3.88
C ASP A 21 -4.88 -9.59 -3.54
N ALA A 22 -4.75 -10.46 -4.56
CA ALA A 22 -4.51 -11.89 -4.35
C ALA A 22 -3.14 -12.21 -3.72
N HIS A 23 -2.17 -11.30 -3.86
CA HIS A 23 -0.81 -11.44 -3.34
C HIS A 23 -0.53 -10.49 -2.17
N GLU A 24 -1.58 -9.93 -1.56
CA GLU A 24 -1.47 -8.91 -0.52
C GLU A 24 -0.63 -9.38 0.66
N ALA A 25 -0.93 -10.55 1.22
CA ALA A 25 -0.21 -11.10 2.36
C ALA A 25 1.29 -11.27 2.08
N PHE A 26 1.65 -11.66 0.84
CA PHE A 26 3.05 -11.80 0.44
C PHE A 26 3.74 -10.43 0.35
N ILE A 27 3.12 -9.45 -0.29
CA ILE A 27 3.70 -8.10 -0.44
C ILE A 27 3.89 -7.43 0.93
N LEU A 28 2.95 -7.61 1.85
CA LEU A 28 3.05 -7.05 3.20
C LEU A 28 4.13 -7.78 4.02
N ALA A 29 4.18 -9.11 3.98
CA ALA A 29 5.22 -9.89 4.65
C ALA A 29 6.62 -9.52 4.15
N LEU A 30 6.77 -9.24 2.85
CA LEU A 30 8.02 -8.80 2.25
C LEU A 30 8.53 -7.49 2.89
N VAL A 31 7.64 -6.50 3.01
CA VAL A 31 7.96 -5.19 3.58
C VAL A 31 8.21 -5.28 5.09
N GLU A 32 7.59 -6.23 5.78
CA GLU A 32 7.79 -6.44 7.22
C GLU A 32 9.06 -7.24 7.54
N THR A 33 9.46 -8.17 6.67
CA THR A 33 10.63 -9.05 6.88
C THR A 33 11.94 -8.39 6.49
N ASP A 34 11.96 -7.61 5.40
CA ASP A 34 13.17 -6.93 4.99
C ASP A 34 13.49 -5.79 5.98
N GLU A 35 14.49 -6.00 6.84
CA GLU A 35 15.05 -4.97 7.73
C GLU A 35 15.64 -3.77 6.97
N ARG A 36 15.88 -3.95 5.66
CA ARG A 36 16.34 -2.91 4.73
C ARG A 36 15.17 -2.30 3.97
N ASP A 37 15.28 -1.00 3.70
CA ASP A 37 14.35 -0.26 2.85
C ASP A 37 14.29 -0.88 1.43
N ILE A 38 13.29 -1.72 1.19
CA ILE A 38 13.04 -2.34 -0.11
C ILE A 38 12.37 -1.34 -1.07
N THR A 39 12.89 -1.24 -2.28
CA THR A 39 12.39 -0.33 -3.31
C THR A 39 11.17 -0.91 -4.03
N LEU A 40 10.33 -0.04 -4.61
CA LEU A 40 9.16 -0.48 -5.39
C LEU A 40 9.53 -1.33 -6.63
N ALA A 41 10.74 -1.14 -7.17
CA ALA A 41 11.25 -1.91 -8.31
C ALA A 41 11.63 -3.33 -7.89
N GLU A 42 12.33 -3.49 -6.77
CA GLU A 42 12.67 -4.81 -6.21
C GLU A 42 11.40 -5.60 -5.85
N ILE A 43 10.37 -4.93 -5.31
CA ILE A 43 9.06 -5.56 -5.08
C ILE A 43 8.45 -6.06 -6.41
N ALA A 44 8.54 -5.28 -7.48
CA ALA A 44 8.03 -5.66 -8.79
C ALA A 44 8.78 -6.87 -9.38
N GLU A 45 10.10 -6.94 -9.20
CA GLU A 45 10.92 -8.09 -9.61
C GLU A 45 10.56 -9.36 -8.85
N ARG A 46 10.45 -9.28 -7.51
CA ARG A 46 10.03 -10.44 -6.68
C ARG A 46 8.60 -10.89 -6.98
N LEU A 47 7.73 -9.98 -7.43
CA LEU A 47 6.40 -10.34 -7.96
C LEU A 47 6.50 -11.05 -9.31
N ALA A 48 7.41 -10.62 -10.19
CA ALA A 48 7.64 -11.26 -11.49
C ALA A 48 8.19 -12.69 -11.34
N GLU A 49 9.06 -12.96 -10.37
CA GLU A 49 9.54 -14.31 -10.02
C GLU A 49 8.40 -15.27 -9.65
N ARG A 50 7.32 -14.74 -9.08
CA ARG A 50 6.09 -15.47 -8.75
C ARG A 50 5.07 -15.53 -9.90
N GLY A 51 5.45 -15.05 -11.09
CA GLY A 51 4.60 -15.02 -12.28
C GLY A 51 3.63 -13.83 -12.34
N VAL A 52 3.76 -12.85 -11.43
CA VAL A 52 2.87 -11.68 -11.37
C VAL A 52 3.54 -10.51 -12.07
N LYS A 53 3.11 -10.21 -13.29
CA LYS A 53 3.58 -9.03 -14.03
C LYS A 53 2.95 -7.76 -13.45
N ALA A 54 3.71 -7.07 -12.60
CA ALA A 54 3.35 -5.77 -12.04
C ALA A 54 4.46 -4.75 -12.33
N GLY A 55 4.09 -3.54 -12.75
CA GLY A 55 5.03 -2.43 -12.88
C GLY A 55 5.13 -1.65 -11.57
N VAL A 56 6.17 -0.83 -11.44
CA VAL A 56 6.42 0.05 -10.27
C VAL A 56 5.18 0.90 -9.91
N ARG A 57 4.48 1.45 -10.91
CA ARG A 57 3.25 2.22 -10.69
C ARG A 57 2.14 1.40 -10.05
N THR A 58 1.96 0.15 -10.48
CA THR A 58 0.94 -0.75 -9.94
C THR A 58 1.22 -1.07 -8.47
N VAL A 59 2.49 -1.29 -8.14
CA VAL A 59 2.94 -1.50 -6.76
C VAL A 59 2.72 -0.23 -5.93
N HIS A 60 3.05 0.95 -6.46
CA HIS A 60 2.76 2.22 -5.78
C HIS A 60 1.25 2.42 -5.54
N GLU A 61 0.40 2.16 -6.54
CA GLU A 61 -1.05 2.28 -6.41
C GLU A 61 -1.62 1.29 -5.38
N PHE A 62 -1.03 0.10 -5.26
CA PHE A 62 -1.38 -0.88 -4.23
C PHE A 62 -1.13 -0.34 -2.82
N PHE A 63 0.03 0.27 -2.58
CA PHE A 63 0.37 0.87 -1.28
C PHE A 63 -0.43 2.15 -1.01
N ALA A 64 -0.60 3.01 -2.04
CA ALA A 64 -1.37 4.25 -1.93
C ALA A 64 -2.84 3.99 -1.55
N LYS A 65 -3.47 2.96 -2.14
CA LYS A 65 -4.84 2.54 -1.78
C LYS A 65 -4.96 2.08 -0.31
N ARG A 66 -3.89 1.54 0.26
CA ARG A 66 -3.83 1.06 1.66
C ARG A 66 -3.32 2.12 2.64
N GLY A 67 -3.01 3.32 2.17
CA GLY A 67 -2.46 4.41 2.99
C GLY A 67 -1.05 4.13 3.51
N ILE A 68 -0.34 3.16 2.93
CA ILE A 68 1.03 2.84 3.30
C ILE A 68 1.93 3.83 2.59
N THR A 69 2.68 4.62 3.37
CA THR A 69 3.61 5.61 2.84
C THR A 69 4.99 5.40 3.46
N TYR A 70 6.02 5.48 2.63
CA TYR A 70 7.40 5.38 3.08
C TYR A 70 8.00 6.78 3.27
N LYS A 71 8.66 7.01 4.41
CA LYS A 71 9.35 8.28 4.68
C LYS A 71 10.61 8.35 3.84
N LYS A 72 10.70 9.34 2.95
CA LYS A 72 11.87 9.55 2.06
C LYS A 72 13.22 9.69 2.77
N ARG A 73 13.26 9.98 4.07
CA ARG A 73 14.48 10.22 4.85
C ARG A 73 14.36 9.54 6.21
N ARG A 74 15.50 9.06 6.72
CA ARG A 74 15.61 8.57 8.11
C ARG A 74 15.16 9.66 9.08
N ARG A 75 14.51 9.24 10.15
CA ARG A 75 14.06 10.14 11.22
C ARG A 75 15.26 10.86 11.82
N THR A 76 15.33 12.18 11.66
CA THR A 76 16.27 13.00 12.41
C THR A 76 15.92 12.92 13.90
N ARG A 77 16.93 12.83 14.77
CA ARG A 77 16.70 12.88 16.23
C ARG A 77 15.90 14.15 16.57
N ALA A 78 14.89 14.00 17.42
CA ALA A 78 14.11 15.13 17.89
C ALA A 78 15.04 16.09 18.66
N ASN A 79 15.10 17.35 18.25
CA ASN A 79 15.75 18.39 19.03
C ASN A 79 14.84 18.75 20.21
N SER A 80 15.32 18.57 21.44
CA SER A 80 14.57 18.88 22.67
C SER A 80 14.28 20.38 22.86
N SER A 81 14.95 21.26 22.12
CA SER A 81 14.86 22.72 22.33
C SER A 81 13.90 23.47 21.40
N ALA A 82 13.30 22.82 20.39
CA ALA A 82 12.45 23.52 19.42
C ALA A 82 10.98 23.13 19.54
N ARG A 83 10.14 24.07 20.00
CA ARG A 83 8.68 23.94 20.02
C ARG A 83 8.14 23.95 18.58
N THR A 84 7.89 22.78 18.01
CA THR A 84 7.55 22.64 16.57
C THR A 84 6.07 22.82 16.26
N PHE A 85 5.19 22.91 17.27
CA PHE A 85 3.75 22.91 17.03
C PHE A 85 3.01 23.97 17.85
N TRP A 86 2.23 24.81 17.16
CA TRP A 86 1.16 25.60 17.78
C TRP A 86 0.02 24.64 18.13
N PRO A 87 -0.52 24.63 19.36
CA PRO A 87 -1.59 23.71 19.72
C PRO A 87 -2.87 24.09 18.96
N ARG A 88 -3.11 23.42 17.83
CA ARG A 88 -4.43 23.39 17.19
C ARG A 88 -5.21 22.22 17.77
N GLU A 89 -6.37 22.52 18.34
CA GLU A 89 -7.26 21.51 18.93
C GLU A 89 -7.70 20.46 17.90
N LYS A 90 -7.22 19.23 18.18
CA LYS A 90 -7.67 17.86 17.88
C LYS A 90 -8.78 17.62 16.83
N THR A 91 -8.48 16.75 15.86
CA THR A 91 -9.32 15.60 15.45
C THR A 91 -8.55 14.62 14.56
N ARG A 92 -8.37 13.38 15.06
CA ARG A 92 -7.78 12.19 14.40
C ARG A 92 -6.38 12.36 13.77
N SER A 93 -5.36 12.45 14.63
CA SER A 93 -4.02 12.01 14.21
C SER A 93 -4.03 10.47 14.10
N THR A 94 -4.04 9.97 12.87
CA THR A 94 -3.75 8.56 12.56
C THR A 94 -2.34 8.51 12.02
N ASP A 95 -1.37 8.90 12.83
CA ASP A 95 0.05 8.71 12.52
C ASP A 95 0.36 7.22 12.68
N ARG A 96 -0.04 6.40 11.71
CA ARG A 96 0.37 4.99 11.63
C ARG A 96 1.81 4.96 11.13
N SER A 97 2.71 5.28 12.05
CA SER A 97 4.12 4.98 11.94
C SER A 97 4.26 3.46 12.02
N ILE A 98 4.27 2.78 10.87
CA ILE A 98 4.73 1.39 10.81
C ILE A 98 6.26 1.45 10.80
N SER A 99 6.82 1.63 11.99
CA SER A 99 8.24 1.48 12.27
C SER A 99 8.37 0.34 13.27
N THR A 100 8.40 -0.89 12.77
CA THR A 100 8.89 -2.04 13.53
C THR A 100 10.40 -1.87 13.66
N GLN A 101 10.86 -1.54 14.88
CA GLN A 101 12.24 -1.77 15.28
C GLN A 101 12.34 -3.24 15.71
N ALA A 102 13.21 -4.01 15.06
CA ALA A 102 13.69 -5.29 15.56
C ALA A 102 15.13 -5.08 16.11
N ALA A 103 15.45 -5.85 17.15
CA ALA A 103 16.63 -5.74 18.01
C ALA A 103 17.84 -6.51 17.46
#